data_AF-A0A7W1L1W2-F1
#
_entry.id   AF-A0A7W1L1W2-F1
#
_cell.length_a   1.000
_cell.length_b   1.000
_cell.length_c   1.000
_cell.angle_alpha   90.00
_cell.angle_beta   90.00
_cell.angle_gamma   90.00
#
_symmetry.space_group_name_H-M   'P 1'
#
loop_
_entity.id
_entity.type
_entity.pdbx_description
1 polymer ?
#
loop_
_entity_poly.entity_id
_entity_poly.type
_entity_poly.pdbx_seq_one_letter_code
_entity_poly.pdbx_strand_id
1 'polypeptide(L)'
;VSVREYGSHNVIVTGLVNDPGTKFLRREAVPLYVLLAEAQPRTEAGRATIMRAGSPGITVDLADSTATAALVYPGDVITLAVAPPKPPQYYFIGGQINSPGQKDFHSGLTLTQAILASGGGSRFAGNKVKVSRQGPDGRLVTTEYNLKMIESGKDPDPLLQAGDRVEIRPARW
;
A
#
# COMPACT_ATOMS: atom_id res chain seq x y z
N VAL A 1 -27.55 -23.05 43.56
CA VAL A 1 -27.00 -23.52 42.27
C VAL A 1 -26.23 -22.36 41.66
N SER A 2 -24.89 -22.38 41.72
CA SER A 2 -24.04 -21.29 41.19
C SER A 2 -23.59 -21.71 39.80
N VAL A 3 -24.01 -20.95 38.78
CA VAL A 3 -23.56 -21.14 37.41
C VAL A 3 -22.16 -20.55 37.33
N ARG A 4 -21.15 -21.42 37.19
CA ARG A 4 -19.80 -21.04 36.76
C ARG A 4 -19.96 -20.34 35.40
N GLU A 5 -19.82 -19.01 35.38
CA GLU A 5 -19.53 -18.29 34.14
C GLU A 5 -18.24 -18.89 33.58
N TYR A 6 -18.37 -19.78 32.60
CA TYR A 6 -17.27 -20.07 31.71
C TYR A 6 -16.91 -18.72 31.10
N GLY A 7 -15.73 -18.18 31.45
CA GLY A 7 -15.13 -17.03 30.79
C GLY A 7 -14.96 -17.35 29.32
N SER A 8 -16.03 -17.19 28.57
CA SER A 8 -16.08 -17.55 27.17
C SER A 8 -15.17 -16.55 26.47
N HIS A 9 -14.05 -17.05 25.96
CA HIS A 9 -13.12 -16.27 25.15
C HIS A 9 -13.80 -15.99 23.82
N ASN A 10 -14.67 -14.99 23.78
CA ASN A 10 -15.48 -14.72 22.61
C ASN A 10 -15.04 -13.44 21.90
N VAL A 11 -15.30 -13.40 20.61
CA VAL A 11 -15.11 -12.23 19.76
C VAL A 11 -16.34 -12.08 18.88
N ILE A 12 -16.69 -10.87 18.54
CA ILE A 12 -17.86 -10.59 17.71
C ILE A 12 -17.36 -10.21 16.33
N VAL A 13 -17.75 -10.96 15.29
CA VAL A 13 -17.40 -10.66 13.90
C VAL A 13 -18.65 -10.18 13.15
N THR A 14 -18.57 -9.00 12.54
CA THR A 14 -19.69 -8.35 11.83
C THR A 14 -19.24 -7.68 10.53
N GLY A 15 -20.19 -7.21 9.72
CA GLY A 15 -19.93 -6.48 8.49
C GLY A 15 -19.95 -7.37 7.24
N LEU A 16 -19.02 -7.13 6.32
CA LEU A 16 -18.94 -7.83 5.02
C LEU A 16 -18.39 -9.26 5.13
N VAL A 17 -19.15 -10.13 5.79
CA VAL A 17 -18.86 -11.57 5.98
C VAL A 17 -20.08 -12.42 5.64
N ASN A 18 -19.87 -13.70 5.36
CA ASN A 18 -20.96 -14.65 5.13
C ASN A 18 -21.47 -15.27 6.43
N ASP A 19 -20.60 -15.47 7.42
CA ASP A 19 -20.94 -16.04 8.73
C ASP A 19 -20.62 -15.05 9.87
N PRO A 20 -21.46 -14.00 10.04
CA PRO A 20 -21.35 -13.07 11.16
C PRO A 20 -21.80 -13.72 12.47
N GLY A 21 -21.28 -13.19 13.58
CA GLY A 21 -21.73 -13.58 14.91
C GLY A 21 -20.61 -13.70 15.92
N THR A 22 -20.94 -14.31 17.05
CA THR A 22 -19.98 -14.57 18.12
C THR A 22 -19.15 -15.79 17.77
N LYS A 23 -17.82 -15.62 17.68
CA LYS A 23 -16.85 -16.71 17.52
C LYS A 23 -16.13 -16.94 18.84
N PHE A 24 -15.77 -18.19 19.10
CA PHE A 24 -15.10 -18.57 20.34
C PHE A 24 -13.63 -18.89 20.04
N LEU A 25 -12.75 -18.18 20.74
CA LEU A 25 -11.32 -18.40 20.66
C LEU A 25 -10.95 -19.65 21.45
N ARG A 26 -10.04 -20.45 20.89
CA ARG A 26 -9.46 -21.62 21.58
C ARG A 26 -8.29 -21.25 22.51
N ARG A 27 -7.84 -19.99 22.46
CA ARG A 27 -6.67 -19.46 23.16
C ARG A 27 -6.93 -18.01 23.59
N GLU A 28 -6.13 -17.49 24.50
CA GLU A 28 -6.19 -16.11 24.98
C GLU A 28 -5.90 -15.06 23.90
N ALA A 29 -5.19 -15.45 22.85
CA ALA A 29 -5.03 -14.64 21.65
C ALA A 29 -4.96 -15.53 20.40
N VAL A 30 -5.61 -15.11 19.32
CA VAL A 30 -5.50 -15.76 18.01
C VAL A 30 -5.23 -14.74 16.93
N PRO A 31 -4.52 -15.09 15.85
CA PRO A 31 -4.38 -14.21 14.71
C PRO A 31 -5.72 -13.95 14.00
N LEU A 32 -5.90 -12.73 13.50
CA LEU A 32 -7.13 -12.31 12.80
C LEU A 32 -7.46 -13.22 11.62
N TYR A 33 -6.47 -13.70 10.85
CA TYR A 33 -6.70 -14.59 9.71
C TYR A 33 -7.46 -15.89 10.07
N VAL A 34 -7.34 -16.37 11.31
CA VAL A 34 -8.08 -17.55 11.77
C VAL A 34 -9.58 -17.27 11.83
N LEU A 35 -9.95 -16.10 12.35
CA LEU A 35 -11.34 -15.67 12.44
C LEU A 35 -11.91 -15.32 11.06
N LEU A 36 -11.09 -14.76 10.18
CA LEU A 36 -11.48 -14.52 8.79
C LEU A 36 -11.76 -15.84 8.05
N ALA A 37 -10.96 -16.89 8.28
CA ALA A 37 -11.22 -18.19 7.67
C ALA A 37 -12.57 -18.78 8.09
N GLU A 38 -12.98 -18.58 9.34
CA GLU A 38 -14.28 -19.02 9.86
C GLU A 38 -15.45 -18.12 9.40
N ALA A 39 -15.27 -16.80 9.41
CA ALA A 39 -16.33 -15.84 9.09
C ALA A 39 -16.61 -15.71 7.59
N GLN A 40 -15.68 -16.15 6.73
CA GLN A 40 -15.78 -16.10 5.27
C GLN A 40 -16.09 -14.68 4.74
N PRO A 41 -15.09 -13.78 4.70
CA PRO A 41 -15.21 -12.44 4.14
C PRO A 41 -15.79 -12.44 2.73
N ARG A 42 -16.67 -11.48 2.46
CA ARG A 42 -17.18 -11.25 1.10
C ARG A 42 -16.09 -10.62 0.24
N THR A 43 -16.26 -10.72 -1.08
CA THR A 43 -15.33 -10.17 -2.08
C THR A 43 -15.14 -8.66 -1.97
N GLU A 44 -16.14 -7.93 -1.45
CA GLU A 44 -16.07 -6.48 -1.27
C GLU A 44 -15.37 -6.06 0.03
N ALA A 45 -15.09 -7.01 0.93
CA ALA A 45 -14.40 -6.73 2.17
C ALA A 45 -12.92 -6.45 1.89
N GLY A 46 -12.46 -5.23 2.16
CA GLY A 46 -11.06 -4.84 1.98
C GLY A 46 -10.38 -4.43 3.28
N ARG A 47 -11.14 -4.23 4.36
CA ARG A 47 -10.58 -3.77 5.64
C ARG A 47 -11.31 -4.44 6.81
N ALA A 48 -10.54 -4.82 7.83
CA ALA A 48 -11.07 -5.20 9.13
C ALA A 48 -10.73 -4.12 10.16
N THR A 49 -11.68 -3.79 11.03
CA THR A 49 -11.46 -2.90 12.18
C THR A 49 -11.67 -3.71 13.44
N ILE A 50 -10.64 -3.83 14.27
CA ILE A 50 -10.68 -4.50 15.58
C ILE A 50 -10.90 -3.42 16.64
N MET A 51 -12.04 -3.47 17.31
CA MET A 51 -12.38 -2.56 18.39
C MET A 51 -12.21 -3.28 19.72
N ARG A 52 -11.29 -2.76 20.55
CA ARG A 52 -11.01 -3.26 21.89
C ARG A 52 -11.43 -2.22 22.92
N ALA A 53 -12.13 -2.65 23.96
CA ALA A 53 -12.56 -1.77 25.04
C ALA A 53 -11.37 -0.98 25.62
N GLY A 54 -11.48 0.35 25.66
CA GLY A 54 -10.44 1.24 26.19
C GLY A 54 -9.20 1.44 25.32
N SER A 55 -9.17 0.90 24.09
CA SER A 55 -8.06 1.11 23.14
C SER A 55 -8.56 1.75 21.84
N PRO A 56 -7.71 2.54 21.15
CA PRO A 56 -8.03 3.00 19.79
C PRO A 56 -8.18 1.79 18.87
N GLY A 57 -9.21 1.79 18.02
CA GLY A 57 -9.50 0.68 17.11
C GLY A 57 -8.36 0.42 16.13
N ILE A 58 -7.95 -0.85 16.01
CA ILE A 58 -6.88 -1.27 15.11
C ILE A 58 -7.50 -1.51 13.73
N THR A 59 -6.96 -0.83 12.72
CA THR A 59 -7.38 -1.02 11.32
C THR A 59 -6.39 -1.92 10.61
N VAL A 60 -6.90 -2.95 9.92
CA VAL A 60 -6.14 -3.95 9.18
C VAL A 60 -6.59 -3.96 7.72
N ASP A 61 -5.65 -3.78 6.78
CA ASP A 61 -5.88 -4.01 5.34
C ASP A 61 -5.91 -5.53 5.10
N LEU A 62 -7.01 -6.04 4.54
CA LEU A 62 -7.17 -7.47 4.30
C LEU A 62 -6.28 -7.97 3.15
N ALA A 63 -5.77 -7.07 2.31
CA ALA A 63 -4.81 -7.43 1.27
C ALA A 63 -3.38 -7.63 1.81
N ASP A 64 -3.09 -7.13 3.02
CA ASP A 64 -1.78 -7.30 3.66
C ASP A 64 -1.78 -8.54 4.56
N SER A 65 -1.21 -9.64 4.03
CA SER A 65 -1.06 -10.90 4.76
C SER A 65 -0.34 -10.73 6.11
N THR A 66 0.62 -9.80 6.21
CA THR A 66 1.35 -9.54 7.46
C THR A 66 0.44 -8.85 8.47
N ALA A 67 -0.38 -7.89 8.02
CA ALA A 67 -1.33 -7.19 8.86
C ALA A 67 -2.44 -8.11 9.38
N THR A 68 -2.86 -9.12 8.61
CA THR A 68 -3.84 -10.13 9.07
C THR A 68 -3.31 -11.08 10.16
N ALA A 69 -2.01 -11.07 10.45
CA ALA A 69 -1.43 -11.78 11.59
C ALA A 69 -1.63 -11.06 12.93
N ALA A 70 -2.27 -9.88 12.93
CA ALA A 70 -2.60 -9.14 14.15
C ALA A 70 -3.37 -10.01 15.15
N LEU A 71 -2.95 -9.97 16.42
CA LEU A 71 -3.57 -10.75 17.49
C LEU A 71 -4.89 -10.13 17.93
N VAL A 72 -5.91 -10.98 17.95
CA VAL A 72 -7.25 -10.72 18.45
C VAL A 72 -7.41 -11.39 19.80
N TYR A 73 -8.05 -10.68 20.72
CA TYR A 73 -8.22 -11.06 22.11
C TYR A 73 -9.72 -11.17 22.43
N PRO A 74 -10.09 -11.92 23.48
CA PRO A 74 -11.47 -11.96 23.97
C PRO A 74 -12.04 -10.56 24.21
N GLY A 75 -13.30 -10.37 23.84
CA GLY A 75 -14.00 -9.09 23.92
C GLY A 75 -13.75 -8.15 22.73
N ASP A 76 -12.86 -8.50 21.80
CA ASP A 76 -12.69 -7.72 20.57
C ASP A 76 -13.94 -7.82 19.68
N VAL A 77 -14.34 -6.68 19.14
CA VAL A 77 -15.38 -6.58 18.09
C VAL A 77 -14.69 -6.30 16.76
N ILE A 78 -14.82 -7.22 15.82
CA ILE A 78 -14.23 -7.14 14.49
C ILE A 78 -15.33 -6.76 13.50
N THR A 79 -15.13 -5.66 12.79
CA THR A 79 -16.04 -5.21 11.74
C THR A 79 -15.31 -5.19 10.40
N LEU A 80 -15.81 -5.96 9.43
CA LEU A 80 -15.32 -5.94 8.05
C LEU A 80 -16.10 -4.94 7.22
N ALA A 81 -15.38 -4.10 6.49
CA ALA A 81 -15.95 -3.08 5.62
C ALA A 81 -15.19 -3.02 4.29
N VAL A 82 -15.74 -2.25 3.36
CA VAL A 82 -15.04 -1.92 2.11
C VAL A 82 -13.74 -1.18 2.48
N ALA A 83 -12.63 -1.54 1.83
CA ALA A 83 -11.42 -0.74 2.00
C ALA A 83 -11.68 0.67 1.46
N PRO A 84 -11.32 1.74 2.20
CA PRO A 84 -11.31 3.06 1.61
C PRO A 84 -10.36 3.04 0.40
N PRO A 85 -10.69 3.76 -0.69
CA PRO A 85 -9.77 3.86 -1.81
C PRO A 85 -8.42 4.36 -1.29
N LYS A 86 -7.34 3.65 -1.63
CA LYS A 86 -5.99 4.10 -1.27
C LYS A 86 -5.82 5.52 -1.81
N PRO A 87 -5.29 6.45 -1.02
CA PRO A 87 -5.06 7.80 -1.51
C PRO A 87 -4.23 7.70 -2.79
N PRO A 88 -4.61 8.42 -3.87
CA PRO A 88 -3.90 8.35 -5.13
C PRO A 88 -2.44 8.71 -4.87
N GLN A 89 -1.55 7.77 -5.20
CA GLN A 89 -0.13 7.99 -5.15
C GLN A 89 0.29 8.68 -6.44
N TYR A 90 1.29 9.54 -6.36
CA TYR A 90 1.73 10.32 -7.50
C TYR A 90 3.25 10.41 -7.55
N TYR A 91 3.78 10.70 -8.73
CA TYR A 91 5.15 11.17 -8.93
C TYR A 91 5.11 12.49 -9.70
N PHE A 92 6.21 13.23 -9.66
CA PHE A 92 6.35 14.46 -10.44
C PHE A 92 7.37 14.24 -11.54
N ILE A 93 7.07 14.75 -12.74
CA ILE A 93 8.00 14.69 -13.87
C ILE A 93 8.09 16.05 -14.56
N GLY A 94 9.31 16.43 -14.92
CA GLY A 94 9.59 17.73 -15.52
C GLY A 94 10.93 17.78 -16.24
N GLY A 95 11.34 18.99 -16.61
CA GLY A 95 12.50 19.23 -17.47
C GLY A 95 12.12 19.13 -18.95
N GLN A 96 12.95 18.48 -19.75
CA GLN A 96 12.73 18.31 -21.18
C GLN A 96 11.77 17.14 -21.50
N ILE A 97 10.51 17.29 -21.09
CA ILE A 97 9.41 16.33 -21.31
C ILE A 97 8.22 17.02 -21.97
N ASN A 98 7.42 16.28 -22.75
CA ASN A 98 6.27 16.85 -23.47
C ASN A 98 5.06 17.16 -22.56
N SER A 99 4.82 16.38 -21.51
CA SER A 99 3.71 16.61 -20.57
C SER A 99 4.19 16.61 -19.12
N PRO A 100 4.81 17.71 -18.64
CA PRO A 100 5.27 17.82 -17.26
C PRO A 100 4.11 17.92 -16.27
N GLY A 101 4.38 17.65 -15.00
CA GLY A 101 3.44 17.83 -13.90
C GLY A 101 3.35 16.61 -12.99
N GLN A 102 2.30 16.58 -12.17
CA GLN A 102 1.96 15.44 -11.34
C GLN A 102 1.34 14.34 -12.20
N LYS A 103 1.74 13.10 -11.96
CA LYS A 103 1.26 11.89 -12.65
C LYS A 103 0.88 10.82 -11.64
N ASP A 104 -0.11 10.01 -11.98
CA ASP A 104 -0.53 8.90 -11.12
C ASP A 104 0.55 7.83 -11.04
N PHE A 105 0.78 7.32 -9.85
CA PHE A 105 1.72 6.27 -9.56
C PHE A 105 0.99 4.96 -9.29
N HIS A 106 1.55 3.86 -9.81
CA HIS A 106 1.18 2.51 -9.42
C HIS A 106 2.46 1.70 -9.12
N SER A 107 2.32 0.67 -8.29
CA SER A 107 3.43 -0.24 -7.99
C SER A 107 3.98 -0.90 -9.27
N GLY A 108 5.31 -1.01 -9.35
CA GLY A 108 5.99 -1.60 -10.51
C GLY A 108 6.23 -0.62 -11.66
N LEU A 109 5.86 0.66 -11.52
CA LEU A 109 6.15 1.69 -12.53
C LEU A 109 7.67 1.91 -12.66
N THR A 110 8.18 1.82 -13.89
CA THR A 110 9.58 2.09 -14.24
C THR A 110 9.81 3.52 -14.70
N LEU A 111 11.06 3.98 -14.71
CA LEU A 111 11.43 5.30 -15.20
C LEU A 111 11.06 5.49 -16.67
N THR A 112 11.31 4.50 -17.51
CA THR A 112 10.97 4.61 -18.95
C THR A 112 9.46 4.67 -19.15
N GLN A 113 8.68 3.84 -18.46
CA GLN A 113 7.22 3.90 -18.52
C GLN A 113 6.68 5.26 -18.08
N ALA A 114 7.24 5.84 -17.02
CA ALA A 114 6.85 7.17 -16.54
C ALA A 114 7.11 8.29 -17.57
N ILE A 115 8.24 8.20 -18.29
CA ILE A 115 8.59 9.13 -19.38
C ILE A 115 7.61 8.95 -20.56
N LEU A 116 7.32 7.71 -20.95
CA LEU A 116 6.37 7.41 -22.03
C LEU A 116 4.94 7.88 -21.69
N ALA A 117 4.47 7.63 -20.47
CA ALA A 117 3.18 8.12 -19.96
C ALA A 117 3.08 9.66 -19.93
N SER A 118 4.23 10.34 -19.98
CA SER A 118 4.33 11.80 -20.03
C SER A 118 4.53 12.34 -21.44
N GLY A 119 4.24 11.53 -22.46
CA GLY A 119 4.36 11.88 -23.87
C GLY A 119 5.79 11.84 -24.40
N GLY A 120 6.74 11.26 -23.66
CA GLY A 120 8.14 11.17 -24.06
C GLY A 120 8.93 12.48 -23.87
N GLY A 121 10.24 12.38 -24.12
CA GLY A 121 11.15 13.53 -24.07
C GLY A 121 10.82 14.59 -25.13
N SER A 122 11.10 15.85 -24.81
CA SER A 122 11.02 16.93 -25.81
C SER A 122 12.12 16.79 -26.85
N ARG A 123 12.05 17.54 -27.96
CA ARG A 123 13.12 17.59 -28.98
C ARG A 123 14.48 18.05 -28.44
N PHE A 124 14.52 18.67 -27.27
CA PHE A 124 15.74 19.12 -26.60
C PHE A 124 16.14 18.21 -25.44
N ALA A 125 15.47 17.07 -25.26
CA ALA A 125 15.81 16.12 -24.22
C ALA A 125 17.19 15.52 -24.45
N GLY A 126 18.00 15.50 -23.39
CA GLY A 126 19.24 14.76 -23.35
C GLY A 126 19.03 13.35 -22.80
N ASN A 127 20.10 12.57 -22.77
CA ASN A 127 20.07 11.19 -22.28
C ASN A 127 20.14 11.08 -20.74
N LYS A 128 20.31 12.20 -20.02
CA LYS A 128 20.49 12.21 -18.57
C LYS A 128 19.18 12.55 -17.87
N VAL A 129 18.81 11.72 -16.90
CA VAL A 129 17.61 11.93 -16.08
C VAL A 129 17.99 11.85 -14.61
N LYS A 130 17.48 12.78 -13.82
CA LYS A 130 17.64 12.78 -12.37
C LYS A 130 16.35 12.29 -11.73
N VAL A 131 16.47 11.35 -10.81
CA VAL A 131 15.38 10.92 -9.94
C VAL A 131 15.73 11.33 -8.53
N SER A 132 14.94 12.25 -7.97
CA SER A 132 15.09 12.73 -6.59
C SER A 132 14.00 12.09 -5.73
N ARG A 133 14.44 11.34 -4.72
CA ARG A 133 13.60 10.60 -3.77
C ARG A 133 13.80 11.13 -2.36
N GLN A 134 12.73 11.21 -1.57
CA GLN A 134 12.84 11.57 -0.16
C GLN A 134 13.38 10.38 0.64
N GLY A 135 14.52 10.58 1.29
CA GLY A 135 15.14 9.60 2.18
C GLY A 135 14.46 9.56 3.56
N PRO A 136 14.82 8.57 4.40
CA PRO A 136 14.27 8.41 5.75
C PRO A 136 14.53 9.61 6.67
N ASP A 137 15.58 10.38 6.41
CA ASP A 137 15.96 11.60 7.12
C ASP A 137 15.22 12.85 6.61
N GLY A 138 14.28 12.67 5.67
CA GLY A 138 13.51 13.74 5.05
C GLY A 138 14.26 14.51 3.96
N ARG A 139 15.55 14.20 3.70
CA ARG A 139 16.34 14.87 2.65
C ARG A 139 16.11 14.23 1.28
N LEU A 140 16.36 14.99 0.22
CA LEU A 140 16.28 14.47 -1.14
C LEU A 140 17.59 13.80 -1.55
N VAL A 141 17.52 12.51 -1.86
CA VAL A 141 18.58 11.74 -2.49
C VAL A 141 18.33 11.76 -4.00
N THR A 142 19.28 12.29 -4.76
CA THR A 142 19.17 12.38 -6.22
C THR A 142 20.11 11.40 -6.88
N THR A 143 19.55 10.52 -7.72
CA THR A 143 20.31 9.58 -8.54
C THR A 143 20.19 9.98 -10.00
N GLU A 144 21.31 9.98 -10.73
CA GLU A 144 21.33 10.26 -12.16
C GLU A 144 21.37 8.95 -12.96
N TYR A 145 20.52 8.84 -13.96
CA TYR A 145 20.39 7.71 -14.86
C TYR A 145 20.63 8.14 -16.31
N ASN A 146 21.11 7.20 -17.13
CA ASN A 146 21.32 7.41 -18.55
C ASN A 146 20.28 6.62 -19.37
N LEU A 147 19.32 7.32 -19.97
CA LEU A 147 18.24 6.72 -20.76
C LEU A 147 18.75 5.85 -21.90
N LYS A 148 19.82 6.28 -22.58
CA LYS A 148 20.39 5.51 -23.69
C LYS A 148 20.94 4.16 -23.22
N MET A 149 21.51 4.11 -22.03
CA MET A 149 22.03 2.88 -21.45
C MET A 149 20.89 1.95 -21.02
N ILE A 150 19.83 2.51 -20.45
CA ILE A 150 18.60 1.78 -20.08
C ILE A 150 17.90 1.21 -21.32
N GLU A 151 17.67 2.01 -22.34
CA GLU A 151 17.04 1.60 -23.61
C GLU A 151 17.84 0.52 -24.33
N SER A 152 19.17 0.58 -24.25
CA SER A 152 20.05 -0.45 -24.82
C SER A 152 20.18 -1.71 -23.96
N GLY A 153 19.56 -1.74 -22.77
CA GLY A 153 19.60 -2.86 -21.83
C GLY A 153 20.94 -3.01 -21.09
N LYS A 154 21.83 -2.02 -21.15
CA LYS A 154 23.12 -2.03 -20.44
C LYS A 154 22.97 -1.68 -18.96
N ASP A 155 22.03 -0.80 -18.65
CA ASP A 155 21.63 -0.46 -17.29
C ASP A 155 20.19 -0.94 -17.05
N PRO A 156 19.85 -1.39 -15.83
CA PRO A 156 18.47 -1.75 -15.50
C PRO A 156 17.59 -0.50 -15.47
N ASP A 157 16.32 -0.65 -15.89
CA ASP A 157 15.32 0.40 -15.76
C ASP A 157 14.87 0.52 -14.29
N PRO A 158 15.17 1.64 -13.60
CA PRO A 158 14.88 1.76 -12.19
C PRO A 158 13.37 1.87 -11.93
N LEU A 159 12.92 1.21 -10.85
CA LEU A 159 11.57 1.36 -10.33
C LEU A 159 11.40 2.70 -9.62
N LEU A 160 10.33 3.40 -9.98
CA LEU A 160 9.91 4.60 -9.28
C LEU A 160 9.18 4.27 -7.99
N GLN A 161 9.15 5.24 -7.09
CA GLN A 161 8.38 5.23 -5.86
C GLN A 161 7.40 6.40 -5.85
N ALA A 162 6.33 6.24 -5.06
CA ALA A 162 5.42 7.33 -4.77
C ALA A 162 6.19 8.53 -4.21
N GLY A 163 5.93 9.72 -4.76
CA GLY A 163 6.57 10.98 -4.39
C GLY A 163 7.89 11.27 -5.12
N ASP A 164 8.40 10.38 -5.97
CA ASP A 164 9.62 10.62 -6.74
C ASP A 164 9.48 11.86 -7.64
N ARG A 165 10.58 12.60 -7.79
CA ARG A 165 10.70 13.71 -8.74
C ARG A 165 11.66 13.33 -9.86
N VAL A 166 11.16 13.29 -11.09
CA VAL A 166 11.90 12.93 -12.30
C VAL A 166 12.18 14.20 -13.11
N GLU A 167 13.44 14.50 -13.36
CA GLU A 167 13.87 15.67 -14.14
C GLU A 167 14.73 15.21 -15.33
N ILE A 168 14.25 15.44 -16.55
CA ILE A 168 15.02 15.18 -17.76
C ILE A 168 15.88 16.39 -18.10
N ARG A 169 17.19 16.17 -18.19
CA ARG A 169 18.16 17.23 -18.50
C ARG A 169 18.16 17.56 -19.99
N PRO A 170 18.48 18.81 -20.36
CA PRO A 170 18.63 19.18 -21.75
C PRO A 170 19.81 18.47 -22.42
N ALA A 171 19.69 18.27 -23.73
CA ALA A 171 20.79 17.83 -24.57
C ALA A 171 21.94 18.84 -24.45
N ARG A 172 23.14 18.34 -24.19
CA ARG A 172 24.35 19.17 -24.16
C ARG A 172 24.84 19.29 -25.61
N TRP A 173 24.81 20.50 -26.13
CA TRP A 173 25.30 20.89 -27.46
C TRP A 173 26.77 21.31 -27.40
#